data_AF-A0A3M1K575-F1
#
_entry.id   AF-A0A3M1K575-F1
#
_cell.length_a   1.000
_cell.length_b   1.000
_cell.length_c   1.000
_cell.angle_alpha   90.00
_cell.angle_beta   90.00
_cell.angle_gamma   90.00
#
_symmetry.space_group_name_H-M   'P 1'
#
loop_
_entity.id
_entity.type
_entity.pdbx_description
1 polymer ?
#
loop_
_entity_poly.entity_id
_entity_poly.type
_entity_poly.pdbx_seq_one_letter_code
_entity_poly.pdbx_strand_id
1 'polypeptide(L)'
;MGADPYVLFAPPGASDLPLGDLAGPLGCSAYDLRLRLRDDIPALLATDLDEQLARDLAARVRRGGSYLLACRQIPLFRPFDVQRRVQPRIDDGALVLQRDDGQRIACGEIQLVVYSRTTSRRVETETQTQKKLSMARTLAAGGLPMHKKTEVRTERWDGVAEVERFYVFAGRGVEPAGELACEQIDFAVLGDERDVSLTANVQKLRALLQSRCAEAQHDDRLFAPGATTVTGRYAGLYKAAGVPVVLARQLRMLQLSGWYAASEPQGE
;
A
#
# COMPACT_ATOMS: atom_id res chain seq x y z
N MET A 1 23.26 9.24 -13.08
CA MET A 1 21.81 8.98 -13.21
C MET A 1 21.62 7.48 -13.13
N GLY A 2 21.12 6.96 -12.01
CA GLY A 2 20.65 5.56 -11.99
C GLY A 2 19.35 5.49 -12.78
N ALA A 3 19.17 4.46 -13.60
CA ALA A 3 17.87 4.21 -14.23
C ALA A 3 16.86 3.93 -13.11
N ASP A 4 15.70 4.60 -13.16
CA ASP A 4 14.68 4.33 -12.17
C ASP A 4 14.13 2.92 -12.38
N PRO A 5 14.00 2.12 -11.31
CA PRO A 5 13.48 0.76 -11.40
C PRO A 5 12.08 0.71 -12.02
N TYR A 6 11.69 -0.44 -12.57
CA TYR A 6 10.34 -0.72 -13.07
C TYR A 6 9.58 -1.68 -12.17
N VAL A 7 8.26 -1.60 -12.24
CA VAL A 7 7.33 -2.40 -11.46
C VAL A 7 6.36 -3.08 -12.41
N LEU A 8 6.06 -4.36 -12.14
CA LEU A 8 5.18 -5.18 -12.98
C LEU A 8 3.90 -5.55 -12.23
N PHE A 9 2.75 -5.25 -12.84
CA PHE A 9 1.43 -5.51 -12.27
C PHE A 9 0.61 -6.44 -13.12
N ALA A 10 -0.16 -7.29 -12.45
CA ALA A 10 -1.31 -7.95 -13.03
C ALA A 10 -2.60 -7.18 -12.72
N PRO A 11 -3.54 -7.06 -13.66
CA PRO A 11 -4.86 -6.51 -13.41
C PRO A 11 -5.71 -7.46 -12.53
N PRO A 12 -6.86 -7.00 -12.03
CA PRO A 12 -7.89 -7.88 -11.46
C PRO A 12 -8.28 -8.98 -12.47
N GLY A 13 -8.66 -10.16 -11.98
CA GLY A 13 -9.07 -11.28 -12.83
C GLY A 13 -7.95 -11.92 -13.66
N ALA A 14 -6.68 -11.64 -13.36
CA ALA A 14 -5.53 -12.16 -14.10
C ALA A 14 -5.13 -13.60 -13.70
N SER A 15 -6.11 -14.46 -13.38
CA SER A 15 -5.90 -15.86 -13.01
C SER A 15 -5.26 -16.68 -14.13
N ASP A 16 -5.48 -16.26 -15.38
CA ASP A 16 -5.12 -17.00 -16.59
C ASP A 16 -3.75 -16.61 -17.14
N LEU A 17 -2.98 -15.82 -16.38
CA LEU A 17 -1.60 -15.47 -16.76
C LEU A 17 -0.74 -16.72 -16.94
N PRO A 18 0.21 -16.72 -17.89
CA PRO A 18 1.13 -17.84 -18.10
C PRO A 18 2.17 -17.91 -16.98
N LEU A 19 1.77 -18.42 -15.81
CA LEU A 19 2.57 -18.36 -14.57
C LEU A 19 3.93 -19.04 -14.69
N GLY A 20 4.03 -20.11 -15.49
CA GLY A 20 5.30 -20.80 -15.75
C GLY A 20 6.32 -19.91 -16.45
N ASP A 21 5.87 -19.08 -17.40
CA ASP A 21 6.73 -18.19 -18.18
C ASP A 21 7.14 -16.93 -17.40
N LEU A 22 6.36 -16.57 -16.38
CA LEU A 22 6.60 -15.42 -15.52
C LEU A 22 7.46 -15.77 -14.29
N ALA A 23 7.29 -16.96 -13.73
CA ALA A 23 7.92 -17.36 -12.47
C ALA A 23 9.46 -17.24 -12.49
N GLY A 24 10.11 -17.81 -13.51
CA GLY A 24 11.56 -17.81 -13.64
C GLY A 24 12.18 -16.41 -13.68
N PRO A 25 11.76 -15.54 -14.62
CA PRO A 25 12.24 -14.15 -14.69
C PRO A 25 11.99 -13.33 -13.43
N LEU A 26 10.93 -13.64 -12.69
CA LEU A 26 10.57 -12.95 -11.44
C LEU A 26 11.23 -13.56 -10.20
N GLY A 27 12.05 -14.60 -10.35
CA GLY A 27 12.77 -15.25 -9.25
C GLY A 27 11.86 -15.88 -8.19
N CYS A 28 10.66 -16.33 -8.58
CA CYS A 28 9.69 -16.96 -7.68
C CYS A 28 9.09 -18.22 -8.31
N SER A 29 8.30 -18.98 -7.54
CA SER A 29 7.60 -20.15 -8.09
C SER A 29 6.27 -19.75 -8.74
N ALA A 30 5.77 -20.57 -9.67
CA ALA A 30 4.43 -20.40 -10.22
C ALA A 30 3.34 -20.50 -9.14
N TYR A 31 3.60 -21.26 -8.06
CA TYR A 31 2.72 -21.34 -6.89
C TYR A 31 2.64 -19.99 -6.17
N ASP A 32 3.78 -19.32 -5.95
CA ASP A 32 3.82 -17.98 -5.33
C ASP A 32 3.03 -16.96 -6.16
N LEU A 33 3.20 -16.96 -7.49
CA LEU A 33 2.44 -16.09 -8.37
C LEU A 33 0.94 -16.38 -8.33
N ARG A 34 0.54 -17.65 -8.33
CA ARG A 34 -0.87 -18.05 -8.19
C ARG A 34 -1.48 -17.54 -6.89
N LEU A 35 -0.74 -17.60 -5.78
CA LEU A 35 -1.21 -17.05 -4.50
C LEU A 35 -1.40 -15.53 -4.55
N ARG A 36 -0.53 -14.80 -5.26
CA ARG A 36 -0.65 -13.35 -5.43
C ARG A 36 -1.81 -12.94 -6.34
N LEU A 37 -2.17 -13.79 -7.30
CA LEU A 37 -3.22 -13.57 -8.30
C LEU A 37 -4.59 -14.14 -7.91
N ARG A 38 -4.71 -14.71 -6.72
CA ARG A 38 -5.89 -15.47 -6.29
C ARG A 38 -7.14 -14.59 -6.14
N ASP A 39 -6.91 -13.33 -5.82
CA ASP A 39 -7.96 -12.37 -5.49
C ASP A 39 -8.26 -11.47 -6.69
N ASP A 40 -9.49 -10.96 -6.78
CA ASP A 40 -9.96 -10.12 -7.87
C ASP A 40 -9.47 -8.66 -7.72
N ILE A 41 -8.20 -8.53 -7.38
CA ILE A 41 -7.49 -7.30 -7.11
C ILE A 41 -6.23 -7.25 -7.96
N PRO A 42 -5.74 -6.05 -8.31
CA PRO A 42 -4.46 -5.95 -8.99
C PRO A 42 -3.34 -6.50 -8.12
N ALA A 43 -2.46 -7.30 -8.70
CA ALA A 43 -1.35 -7.92 -7.99
C ALA A 43 -0.02 -7.30 -8.41
N LEU A 44 0.78 -6.87 -7.42
CA LEU A 44 2.17 -6.50 -7.62
C LEU A 44 3.00 -7.78 -7.82
N LEU A 45 3.52 -8.00 -9.02
CA LEU A 45 4.27 -9.21 -9.35
C LEU A 45 5.76 -9.06 -9.01
N ALA A 46 6.33 -7.90 -9.29
CA ALA A 46 7.72 -7.57 -8.95
C ALA A 46 7.96 -6.06 -8.92
N THR A 47 8.93 -5.66 -8.09
CA THR A 47 9.53 -4.32 -8.04
C THR A 47 10.96 -4.41 -8.54
N ASP A 48 11.59 -3.26 -8.76
CA ASP A 48 13.03 -3.17 -9.04
C ASP A 48 13.47 -3.94 -10.29
N LEU A 49 12.57 -4.09 -11.27
CA LEU A 49 12.91 -4.68 -12.56
C LEU A 49 13.68 -3.68 -13.43
N ASP A 50 14.56 -4.22 -14.27
CA ASP A 50 15.05 -3.50 -15.44
C ASP A 50 13.85 -3.13 -16.35
N GLU A 51 13.86 -1.91 -16.90
CA GLU A 51 12.91 -1.42 -17.89
C GLU A 51 12.71 -2.42 -19.03
N GLN A 52 13.81 -2.93 -19.58
CA GLN A 52 13.75 -3.83 -20.73
C GLN A 52 13.08 -5.15 -20.33
N LEU A 53 13.47 -5.71 -19.19
CA LEU A 53 12.87 -6.94 -18.66
C LEU A 53 11.37 -6.76 -18.38
N ALA A 54 10.98 -5.66 -17.74
CA ALA A 54 9.57 -5.39 -17.43
C ALA A 54 8.72 -5.28 -18.71
N ARG A 55 9.22 -4.58 -19.73
CA ARG A 55 8.53 -4.46 -21.02
C ARG A 55 8.45 -5.77 -21.77
N ASP A 56 9.53 -6.57 -21.77
CA ASP A 56 9.55 -7.86 -22.44
C ASP A 56 8.56 -8.85 -21.81
N LEU A 57 8.45 -8.85 -20.49
CA LEU A 57 7.45 -9.65 -19.76
C LEU A 57 6.03 -9.18 -20.09
N ALA A 58 5.77 -7.88 -20.07
CA ALA A 58 4.45 -7.34 -20.42
C ALA A 58 4.07 -7.65 -21.88
N ALA A 59 5.00 -7.52 -22.83
CA ALA A 59 4.79 -7.85 -24.24
C ALA A 59 4.57 -9.35 -24.46
N ARG A 60 5.27 -10.22 -23.71
CA ARG A 60 5.07 -11.67 -23.76
C ARG A 60 3.66 -12.05 -23.32
N VAL A 61 3.20 -11.51 -22.20
CA VAL A 61 1.83 -11.75 -21.71
C VAL A 61 0.79 -11.21 -22.69
N ARG A 62 1.03 -10.02 -23.27
CA ARG A 62 0.16 -9.44 -24.30
C ARG A 62 -0.05 -10.34 -25.52
N ARG A 63 1.01 -11.02 -25.98
CA ARG A 63 0.89 -11.98 -27.09
C ARG A 63 0.05 -13.22 -26.73
N GLY A 64 -0.08 -13.55 -25.45
CA GLY A 64 -0.95 -14.61 -24.95
C GLY A 64 -2.40 -14.20 -24.72
N GLY A 65 -2.79 -12.95 -25.01
CA GLY A 65 -4.16 -12.46 -24.85
C GLY A 65 -4.50 -11.88 -23.47
N SER A 66 -3.55 -11.87 -22.53
CA SER A 66 -3.69 -11.18 -21.24
C SER A 66 -2.88 -9.88 -21.24
N TYR A 67 -2.86 -9.11 -20.15
CA TYR A 67 -1.99 -7.94 -20.06
C TYR A 67 -1.34 -7.81 -18.70
N LEU A 68 -0.10 -7.33 -18.68
CA LEU A 68 0.56 -6.81 -17.49
C LEU A 68 0.84 -5.33 -17.71
N LEU A 69 0.84 -4.55 -16.63
CA LEU A 69 1.32 -3.18 -16.67
C LEU A 69 2.77 -3.15 -16.21
N ALA A 70 3.66 -2.79 -17.13
CA ALA A 70 5.03 -2.42 -16.82
C ALA A 70 5.07 -0.90 -16.65
N CYS A 71 5.18 -0.45 -15.41
CA CYS A 71 5.26 0.96 -15.09
C CYS A 71 6.68 1.26 -14.60
N ARG A 72 7.24 2.40 -15.03
CA ARG A 72 8.39 2.97 -14.30
C ARG A 72 7.96 3.07 -12.84
N GLN A 73 8.85 2.75 -11.91
CA GLN A 73 8.59 2.94 -10.49
C GLN A 73 8.33 4.42 -10.31
N ILE A 74 7.04 4.74 -10.23
CA ILE A 74 6.58 6.03 -9.79
C ILE A 74 7.20 6.14 -8.40
N PRO A 75 7.91 7.24 -8.08
CA PRO A 75 8.39 7.45 -6.73
C PRO A 75 7.20 7.19 -5.84
N LEU A 76 7.30 6.10 -5.09
CA LEU A 76 6.33 5.72 -4.08
C LEU A 76 5.91 7.01 -3.43
N PHE A 77 4.62 7.32 -3.42
CA PHE A 77 4.24 8.56 -2.76
C PHE A 77 4.82 8.38 -1.37
N ARG A 78 5.69 9.31 -0.97
CA ARG A 78 6.26 9.29 0.37
C ARG A 78 5.08 9.02 1.31
N PRO A 79 5.21 8.11 2.30
CA PRO A 79 4.10 7.79 3.21
C PRO A 79 3.40 9.10 3.54
N PHE A 80 2.15 9.24 3.05
CA PHE A 80 1.61 10.54 2.61
C PHE A 80 2.09 11.68 3.47
N ASP A 81 2.78 12.62 2.82
CA ASP A 81 3.22 13.85 3.45
C ASP A 81 2.02 14.42 4.22
N VAL A 82 2.24 14.79 5.49
CA VAL A 82 1.19 15.27 6.41
C VAL A 82 0.32 16.36 5.74
N GLN A 83 0.90 17.05 4.76
CA GLN A 83 0.32 18.06 3.89
C GLN A 83 -0.94 17.67 3.11
N ARG A 84 -1.27 16.37 2.94
CA ARG A 84 -2.51 15.96 2.21
C ARG A 84 -3.61 15.42 3.11
N ARG A 85 -3.43 15.51 4.42
CA ARG A 85 -4.49 15.15 5.37
C ARG A 85 -5.64 16.12 5.22
N VAL A 86 -6.85 15.57 5.21
CA VAL A 86 -8.08 16.35 5.19
C VAL A 86 -8.97 15.93 6.35
N GLN A 87 -9.76 16.88 6.83
CA GLN A 87 -10.79 16.68 7.84
C GLN A 87 -12.17 16.91 7.23
N PRO A 88 -13.15 16.04 7.49
CA PRO A 88 -14.51 16.26 7.02
C PRO A 88 -15.17 17.37 7.85
N ARG A 89 -15.82 18.32 7.18
CA ARG A 89 -16.53 19.44 7.81
C ARG A 89 -17.86 19.67 7.10
N ILE A 90 -18.87 20.10 7.85
CA ILE A 90 -20.08 20.69 7.27
C ILE A 90 -19.85 22.19 7.17
N ASP A 91 -19.96 22.73 5.96
CA ASP A 91 -19.94 24.17 5.71
C ASP A 91 -21.08 24.57 4.81
N ASP A 92 -21.81 25.61 5.20
CA ASP A 92 -23.05 26.05 4.53
C ASP A 92 -24.02 24.89 4.21
N GLY A 93 -24.07 23.89 5.09
CA GLY A 93 -24.90 22.68 4.94
C GLY A 93 -24.36 21.62 3.97
N ALA A 94 -23.23 21.87 3.31
CA ALA A 94 -22.53 20.94 2.43
C ALA A 94 -21.37 20.24 3.13
N LEU A 95 -21.11 18.99 2.75
CA LEU A 95 -19.91 18.27 3.20
C LEU A 95 -18.71 18.74 2.36
N VAL A 96 -17.66 19.18 3.04
CA VAL A 96 -16.37 19.52 2.43
C VAL A 96 -15.25 18.79 3.16
N LEU A 97 -14.16 18.53 2.43
CA LEU A 97 -12.93 18.03 3.03
C LEU A 97 -11.93 19.17 3.09
N GLN A 98 -11.49 19.51 4.30
CA GLN A 98 -10.64 20.65 4.56
C GLN A 98 -9.22 20.21 4.90
N ARG A 99 -8.23 20.75 4.20
CA ARG A 99 -6.80 20.59 4.49
C ARG A 99 -6.35 21.55 5.60
N ASP A 100 -5.22 21.25 6.22
CA ASP A 100 -4.61 22.09 7.26
C ASP A 100 -4.18 23.48 6.73
N ASP A 101 -3.90 23.60 5.43
CA ASP A 101 -3.59 24.86 4.75
C ASP A 101 -4.85 25.70 4.42
N GLY A 102 -6.03 25.22 4.79
CA GLY A 102 -7.32 25.86 4.53
C GLY A 102 -7.92 25.55 3.16
N GLN A 103 -7.20 24.84 2.28
CA GLN A 103 -7.75 24.40 1.00
C GLN A 103 -8.92 23.43 1.24
N ARG A 104 -9.92 23.52 0.36
CA ARG A 104 -11.18 22.80 0.48
C ARG A 104 -11.40 21.96 -0.77
N ILE A 105 -11.99 20.79 -0.57
CA ILE A 105 -12.43 19.90 -1.63
C ILE A 105 -13.93 19.70 -1.42
N ALA A 106 -14.73 20.27 -2.32
CA ALA A 106 -16.17 20.09 -2.27
C ALA A 106 -16.55 18.70 -2.77
N CYS A 107 -17.64 18.12 -2.25
CA CYS A 107 -18.11 16.80 -2.70
C CYS A 107 -18.29 16.70 -4.23
N GLY A 108 -18.75 17.77 -4.89
CA GLY A 108 -18.93 17.78 -6.36
C GLY A 108 -17.62 17.80 -7.15
N GLU A 109 -16.48 18.04 -6.51
CA GLU A 109 -15.15 17.95 -7.15
C GLU A 109 -14.56 16.54 -7.01
N ILE A 110 -15.12 15.71 -6.12
CA ILE A 110 -14.62 14.38 -5.82
C ILE A 110 -15.12 13.41 -6.89
N GLN A 111 -14.19 12.75 -7.56
CA GLN A 111 -14.48 11.77 -8.58
C GLN A 111 -14.46 10.34 -8.03
N LEU A 112 -13.56 10.08 -7.08
CA LEU A 112 -13.37 8.74 -6.51
C LEU A 112 -12.98 8.83 -5.03
N VAL A 113 -13.66 8.02 -4.23
CA VAL A 113 -13.31 7.73 -2.84
C VAL A 113 -12.90 6.27 -2.73
N VAL A 114 -11.67 6.03 -2.29
CA VAL A 114 -11.13 4.68 -2.08
C VAL A 114 -11.01 4.40 -0.60
N TYR A 115 -11.78 3.44 -0.10
CA TYR A 115 -11.67 2.96 1.27
C TYR A 115 -10.72 1.78 1.34
N SER A 116 -9.76 1.85 2.27
CA SER A 116 -8.66 0.90 2.35
C SER A 116 -8.33 0.54 3.78
N ARG A 117 -7.91 -0.72 3.96
CA ARG A 117 -7.40 -1.24 5.24
C ARG A 117 -6.02 -1.83 5.01
N THR A 118 -5.08 -1.39 5.83
CA THR A 118 -3.70 -1.88 5.84
C THR A 118 -3.45 -2.61 7.13
N THR A 119 -2.96 -3.84 7.02
CA THR A 119 -2.45 -4.59 8.17
C THR A 119 -0.93 -4.44 8.20
N SER A 120 -0.42 -3.64 9.14
CA SER A 120 1.01 -3.50 9.37
C SER A 120 1.47 -4.47 10.44
N ARG A 121 2.52 -5.24 10.14
CA ARG A 121 3.15 -6.18 11.06
C ARG A 121 4.49 -5.61 11.49
N ARG A 122 4.60 -5.18 12.74
CA ARG A 122 5.88 -4.70 13.29
C ARG A 122 6.66 -5.89 13.83
N VAL A 123 7.80 -6.17 13.21
CA VAL A 123 8.78 -7.13 13.70
C VAL A 123 9.96 -6.33 14.21
N GLU A 124 10.13 -6.28 15.53
CA GLU A 124 11.29 -5.65 16.13
C GLU A 124 12.40 -6.69 16.23
N THR A 125 13.45 -6.53 15.42
CA THR A 125 14.66 -7.33 15.55
C THR A 125 15.54 -6.70 16.63
N GLU A 126 15.64 -7.34 17.78
CA GLU A 126 16.60 -7.00 18.81
C GLU A 126 17.86 -7.86 18.62
N THR A 127 19.02 -7.22 18.46
CA THR A 127 20.30 -7.93 18.38
C THR A 127 21.05 -7.75 19.69
N GLN A 128 21.04 -8.80 20.52
CA GLN A 128 21.78 -8.79 21.79
C GLN A 128 23.18 -9.35 21.55
N THR A 129 24.20 -8.52 21.81
CA THR A 129 25.59 -8.96 21.81
C THR A 129 25.94 -9.52 23.18
N GLN A 130 26.19 -10.83 23.24
CA GLN A 130 26.70 -11.48 24.45
C GLN A 130 28.19 -11.77 24.31
N LYS A 131 29.00 -11.33 25.28
CA LYS A 131 30.41 -11.73 25.41
C LYS A 131 30.49 -12.85 26.43
N LYS A 132 30.76 -14.09 25.98
CA LYS A 132 30.94 -15.24 26.86
C LYS A 132 32.44 -15.54 26.99
N LEU A 133 32.93 -15.76 28.20
CA LEU A 133 34.32 -16.18 28.40
C LEU A 133 34.52 -17.53 27.70
N SER A 134 35.55 -17.63 26.86
CA SER A 134 35.87 -18.85 26.13
C SER A 134 37.07 -19.52 26.77
N MET A 135 36.82 -20.44 27.70
CA MET A 135 37.88 -21.18 28.39
C MET A 135 38.87 -21.85 27.43
N ALA A 136 38.37 -22.43 26.33
CA ALA A 136 39.23 -23.04 25.31
C ALA A 136 40.20 -22.04 24.66
N ARG A 137 39.74 -20.82 24.35
CA ARG A 137 40.61 -19.77 23.81
C ARG A 137 41.55 -19.21 24.87
N THR A 138 41.10 -19.09 26.11
CA THR A 138 41.91 -18.65 27.24
C THR A 138 43.08 -19.60 27.48
N LEU A 139 42.84 -20.92 27.45
CA LEU A 139 43.90 -21.92 27.60
C LEU A 139 44.88 -21.89 26.42
N ALA A 140 44.38 -21.78 25.19
CA ALA A 140 45.23 -21.66 24.00
C ALA A 140 46.08 -20.38 23.98
N ALA A 141 45.60 -19.30 24.61
CA ALA A 141 46.32 -18.03 24.74
C ALA A 141 47.22 -17.95 25.99
N GLY A 142 47.56 -19.08 26.61
CA GLY A 142 48.49 -19.11 27.75
C GLY A 142 47.90 -18.57 29.06
N GLY A 143 46.59 -18.71 29.27
CA GLY A 143 45.90 -18.29 30.49
C GLY A 143 45.33 -16.86 30.46
N LEU A 144 45.52 -16.13 29.36
CA LEU A 144 44.93 -14.79 29.16
C LEU A 144 43.42 -14.90 28.87
N PRO A 145 42.55 -14.26 29.68
CA PRO A 145 41.10 -14.39 29.53
C PRO A 145 40.62 -13.87 28.17
N MET A 146 40.08 -14.79 27.35
CA MET A 146 39.59 -14.51 26.01
C MET A 146 38.06 -14.63 25.98
N HIS A 147 37.38 -13.62 25.46
CA HIS A 147 35.94 -13.64 25.29
C HIS A 147 35.56 -14.01 23.85
N LYS A 148 34.53 -14.85 23.70
CA LYS A 148 33.83 -15.06 22.43
C LYS A 148 32.64 -14.11 22.39
N LYS A 149 32.63 -13.23 21.39
CA LYS A 149 31.45 -12.44 21.04
C LYS A 149 30.47 -13.36 20.29
N THR A 150 29.23 -13.44 20.78
CA THR A 150 28.13 -14.12 20.11
C THR A 150 26.99 -13.13 19.96
N GLU A 151 26.49 -12.97 18.75
CA GLU A 151 25.33 -12.14 18.48
C GLU A 151 24.09 -13.04 18.49
N VAL A 152 23.16 -12.75 19.39
CA VAL A 152 21.85 -13.42 19.45
C VAL A 152 20.85 -12.46 18.86
N ARG A 153 20.27 -12.84 17.71
CA ARG A 153 19.20 -12.10 17.07
C ARG A 153 17.88 -12.64 17.59
N THR A 154 17.14 -11.83 18.32
CA THR A 154 15.80 -12.16 18.81
C THR A 154 14.79 -11.33 18.04
N GLU A 155 13.83 -11.99 17.39
CA GLU A 155 12.71 -11.31 16.75
C GLU A 155 11.58 -11.19 17.77
N ARG A 156 11.23 -9.96 18.16
CA ARG A 156 10.11 -9.66 19.03
C ARG A 156 8.91 -9.24 18.17
N TRP A 157 7.78 -9.87 18.46
CA TRP A 157 6.51 -9.61 17.80
C TRP A 157 5.74 -8.54 18.57
N ASP A 158 5.58 -7.35 17.99
CA ASP A 158 4.87 -6.22 18.63
C ASP A 158 3.40 -6.11 18.20
N GLY A 159 2.82 -7.21 17.72
CA GLY A 159 1.43 -7.29 17.32
C GLY A 159 1.16 -6.85 15.88
N VAL A 160 -0.13 -6.73 15.58
CA VAL A 160 -0.69 -6.41 14.27
C VAL A 160 -1.49 -5.13 14.41
N ALA A 161 -1.09 -4.07 13.70
CA ALA A 161 -1.82 -2.82 13.68
C ALA A 161 -2.59 -2.71 12.36
N GLU A 162 -3.92 -2.63 12.46
CA GLU A 162 -4.79 -2.33 11.32
C GLU A 162 -4.98 -0.82 11.23
N VAL A 163 -4.75 -0.27 10.05
CA VAL A 163 -4.89 1.16 9.75
C VAL A 163 -5.91 1.30 8.63
N GLU A 164 -7.00 1.99 8.93
CA GLU A 164 -8.09 2.26 7.99
C GLU A 164 -8.03 3.70 7.50
N ARG A 165 -8.29 3.89 6.21
CA ARG A 165 -8.11 5.20 5.56
C ARG A 165 -9.02 5.34 4.35
N PHE A 166 -9.48 6.56 4.11
CA PHE A 166 -10.08 6.95 2.84
C PHE A 166 -9.10 7.81 2.04
N TYR A 167 -9.02 7.53 0.74
CA TYR A 167 -8.38 8.44 -0.20
C TYR A 167 -9.41 9.07 -1.09
N VAL A 168 -9.18 10.35 -1.37
CA VAL A 168 -10.09 11.16 -2.13
C VAL A 168 -9.35 11.69 -3.34
N PHE A 169 -9.92 11.43 -4.51
CA PHE A 169 -9.43 11.92 -5.79
C PHE A 169 -10.37 13.02 -6.27
N ALA A 170 -9.79 14.17 -6.56
CA ALA A 170 -10.50 15.30 -7.12
C ALA A 170 -9.66 15.88 -8.26
N GLY A 171 -10.34 16.32 -9.33
CA GLY A 171 -9.72 16.81 -10.56
C GLY A 171 -9.03 15.71 -11.38
N ARG A 172 -8.30 16.10 -12.44
CA ARG A 172 -7.71 15.18 -13.45
C ARG A 172 -6.40 14.51 -13.02
N GLY A 173 -6.09 14.54 -11.72
CA GLY A 173 -4.84 14.02 -11.17
C GLY A 173 -4.93 12.53 -10.86
N VAL A 174 -3.81 11.83 -11.01
CA VAL A 174 -3.65 10.43 -10.56
C VAL A 174 -3.28 10.33 -9.08
N GLU A 175 -3.11 11.46 -8.42
CA GLU A 175 -2.77 11.57 -7.00
C GLU A 175 -4.01 11.86 -6.17
N PRO A 176 -4.14 11.30 -4.96
CA PRO A 176 -5.19 11.72 -4.04
C PRO A 176 -5.08 13.23 -3.77
N ALA A 177 -6.21 13.90 -3.92
CA ALA A 177 -6.43 15.26 -3.45
C ALA A 177 -6.53 15.29 -1.91
N GLY A 178 -6.91 14.20 -1.25
CA GLY A 178 -6.93 14.14 0.21
C GLY A 178 -6.80 12.74 0.77
N GLU A 179 -6.31 12.65 2.01
CA GLU A 179 -6.31 11.44 2.83
C GLU A 179 -7.04 11.70 4.16
N LEU A 180 -7.98 10.81 4.48
CA LEU A 180 -8.66 10.72 5.76
C LEU A 180 -8.09 9.50 6.51
N ALA A 181 -7.20 9.73 7.46
CA ALA A 181 -6.68 8.66 8.32
C ALA A 181 -7.63 8.44 9.50
N CYS A 182 -8.36 7.32 9.53
CA CYS A 182 -9.50 7.12 10.43
C CYS A 182 -9.16 7.34 11.90
N GLU A 183 -7.94 6.98 12.32
CA GLU A 183 -7.42 7.17 13.67
C GLU A 183 -7.17 8.64 14.06
N GLN A 184 -7.25 9.56 13.10
CA GLN A 184 -6.96 11.00 13.23
C GLN A 184 -8.12 11.89 12.78
N ILE A 185 -9.27 11.32 12.40
CA ILE A 185 -10.43 12.08 11.96
C ILE A 185 -11.14 12.69 13.17
N ASP A 186 -11.47 13.97 13.06
CA ASP A 186 -12.46 14.61 13.92
C ASP A 186 -13.88 14.23 13.47
N PHE A 187 -14.50 13.29 14.19
CA PHE A 187 -15.85 12.82 13.89
C PHE A 187 -16.97 13.78 14.32
N ALA A 188 -16.66 15.03 14.70
CA ALA A 188 -17.68 16.05 14.98
C ALA A 188 -18.63 16.30 13.80
N VAL A 189 -18.19 16.04 12.56
CA VAL A 189 -19.04 16.11 11.35
C VAL A 189 -20.29 15.21 11.43
N LEU A 190 -20.27 14.16 12.25
CA LEU A 190 -21.41 13.25 12.44
C LEU A 190 -22.48 13.81 13.39
N GLY A 191 -22.22 14.91 14.10
CA GLY A 191 -23.17 15.51 15.04
C GLY A 191 -23.66 14.52 16.09
N ASP A 192 -24.98 14.46 16.28
CA ASP A 192 -25.66 13.58 17.24
C ASP A 192 -25.58 12.10 16.87
N GLU A 193 -25.24 11.77 15.61
CA GLU A 193 -25.03 10.39 15.19
C GLU A 193 -23.65 9.85 15.59
N ARG A 194 -22.76 10.69 16.14
CA ARG A 194 -21.43 10.25 16.57
C ARG A 194 -21.52 9.18 17.65
N ASP A 195 -20.76 8.11 17.45
CA ASP A 195 -20.65 6.96 18.33
C ASP A 195 -19.40 7.04 19.23
N VAL A 196 -19.34 6.16 20.23
CA VAL A 196 -18.14 5.94 21.06
C VAL A 196 -17.12 5.08 20.32
N SER A 197 -17.58 4.16 19.47
CA SER A 197 -16.71 3.25 18.72
C SER A 197 -16.12 3.91 17.47
N LEU A 198 -14.79 3.82 17.30
CA LEU A 198 -14.11 4.25 16.08
C LEU A 198 -14.68 3.55 14.84
N THR A 199 -14.86 2.23 14.90
CA THR A 199 -15.40 1.45 13.79
C THR A 199 -16.81 1.89 13.40
N ALA A 200 -17.67 2.16 14.38
CA ALA A 200 -19.02 2.67 14.12
C ALA A 200 -18.97 4.07 13.48
N ASN A 201 -18.09 4.95 13.97
CA ASN A 201 -17.88 6.27 13.39
C ASN A 201 -17.34 6.23 11.96
N VAL A 202 -16.42 5.33 11.65
CA VAL A 202 -15.89 5.15 10.29
C VAL A 202 -16.98 4.66 9.33
N GLN A 203 -17.83 3.72 9.77
CA GLN A 203 -18.97 3.26 8.96
C GLN A 203 -19.97 4.39 8.70
N LYS A 204 -20.30 5.19 9.72
CA LYS A 204 -21.17 6.36 9.56
C LYS A 204 -20.55 7.42 8.65
N LEU A 205 -19.25 7.70 8.77
CA LEU A 205 -18.54 8.61 7.87
C LEU A 205 -18.55 8.10 6.44
N ARG A 206 -18.36 6.78 6.23
CA ARG A 206 -18.47 6.17 4.90
C ARG A 206 -19.85 6.39 4.29
N ALA A 207 -20.92 6.14 5.05
CA ALA A 207 -22.29 6.39 4.60
C ALA A 207 -22.55 7.89 4.31
N LEU A 208 -21.98 8.78 5.13
CA LEU A 208 -22.05 10.22 4.92
C LEU A 208 -21.34 10.64 3.62
N LEU A 209 -20.13 10.13 3.36
CA LEU A 209 -19.42 10.39 2.11
C LEU A 209 -20.17 9.86 0.89
N GLN A 210 -20.76 8.67 0.99
CA GLN A 210 -21.58 8.08 -0.08
C GLN A 210 -22.83 8.89 -0.39
N SER A 211 -23.53 9.36 0.64
CA SER A 211 -24.76 10.13 0.47
C SER A 211 -24.50 11.57 0.01
N ARG A 212 -23.46 12.23 0.54
CA ARG A 212 -23.18 13.65 0.27
C ARG A 212 -22.32 13.86 -0.97
N CYS A 213 -21.46 12.90 -1.31
CA CYS A 213 -20.67 12.91 -2.53
C CYS A 213 -21.20 11.83 -3.49
N ALA A 214 -22.48 11.96 -3.89
CA ALA A 214 -23.18 10.97 -4.70
C ALA A 214 -22.64 10.85 -6.14
N GLU A 215 -22.00 11.90 -6.64
CA GLU A 215 -21.34 11.90 -7.95
C GLU A 215 -19.97 11.19 -7.92
N ALA A 216 -19.38 11.04 -6.74
CA ALA A 216 -18.14 10.30 -6.57
C ALA A 216 -18.39 8.81 -6.66
N GLN A 217 -17.50 8.09 -7.32
CA GLN A 217 -17.45 6.64 -7.24
C GLN A 217 -16.85 6.21 -5.89
N HIS A 218 -17.33 5.09 -5.35
CA HIS A 218 -16.85 4.55 -4.07
C HIS A 218 -16.31 3.15 -4.29
N ASP A 219 -15.02 2.95 -3.99
CA ASP A 219 -14.33 1.67 -4.11
C ASP A 219 -13.83 1.20 -2.74
N ASP A 220 -14.31 0.06 -2.28
CA ASP A 220 -13.93 -0.57 -1.02
C ASP A 220 -13.18 -1.89 -1.23
N ARG A 221 -12.77 -2.21 -2.45
CA ARG A 221 -12.07 -3.47 -2.74
C ARG A 221 -10.69 -3.55 -2.09
N LEU A 222 -10.14 -2.44 -1.60
CA LEU A 222 -8.92 -2.38 -0.75
C LEU A 222 -9.20 -2.55 0.74
N PHE A 223 -10.47 -2.63 1.13
CA PHE A 223 -10.88 -2.93 2.49
C PHE A 223 -10.99 -4.45 2.74
N ALA A 224 -11.18 -5.25 1.69
CA ALA A 224 -11.33 -6.70 1.79
C ALA A 224 -10.13 -7.35 2.53
N PRO A 225 -10.37 -8.36 3.38
CA PRO A 225 -9.30 -9.14 3.99
C PRO A 225 -8.35 -9.70 2.92
N GLY A 226 -7.03 -9.58 3.12
CA GLY A 226 -6.03 -9.99 2.13
C GLY A 226 -5.67 -8.93 1.09
N ALA A 227 -6.51 -7.91 0.89
CA ALA A 227 -6.31 -6.93 -0.19
C ALA A 227 -5.03 -6.08 -0.04
N THR A 228 -4.52 -5.94 1.17
CA THR A 228 -3.29 -5.22 1.48
C THR A 228 -2.46 -5.94 2.54
N THR A 229 -2.33 -7.28 2.45
CA THR A 229 -1.50 -8.04 3.39
C THR A 229 -0.05 -8.07 2.92
N VAL A 230 0.84 -7.38 3.63
CA VAL A 230 2.30 -7.49 3.43
C VAL A 230 2.84 -8.61 4.31
N THR A 231 3.05 -9.78 3.74
CA THR A 231 3.68 -10.93 4.41
C THR A 231 5.10 -11.15 3.90
N GLY A 232 6.08 -11.18 4.82
CA GLY A 232 7.38 -11.82 4.53
C GLY A 232 8.61 -11.25 5.24
N ARG A 233 9.61 -12.14 5.39
CA ARG A 233 11.00 -12.04 5.94
C ARG A 233 11.85 -10.86 5.43
N TYR A 234 11.25 -10.03 4.60
CA TYR A 234 11.79 -8.89 3.93
C TYR A 234 11.69 -7.63 4.79
N ALA A 235 10.79 -7.55 5.78
CA ALA A 235 10.59 -6.39 6.68
C ALA A 235 11.89 -5.77 7.27
N GLY A 236 12.96 -6.56 7.44
CA GLY A 236 14.28 -6.08 7.88
C GLY A 236 15.04 -5.22 6.85
N LEU A 237 14.82 -5.40 5.55
CA LEU A 237 15.37 -4.57 4.47
C LEU A 237 14.53 -3.30 4.19
N TYR A 238 13.25 -3.28 4.60
CA TYR A 238 12.32 -2.17 4.32
C TYR A 238 12.15 -1.19 5.49
N LYS A 239 12.90 -1.39 6.59
CA LYS A 239 13.01 -0.43 7.70
C LYS A 239 13.54 0.94 7.23
N ALA A 240 14.15 1.00 6.04
CA ALA A 240 14.64 2.23 5.42
C ALA A 240 13.69 2.85 4.37
N ALA A 241 12.60 2.20 3.94
CA ALA A 241 11.89 2.65 2.74
C ALA A 241 10.34 2.60 2.72
N GLY A 242 9.62 1.98 3.67
CA GLY A 242 8.15 2.16 3.80
C GLY A 242 7.29 1.76 2.57
N VAL A 243 7.82 0.88 1.71
CA VAL A 243 7.40 0.69 0.30
C VAL A 243 6.16 -0.17 0.01
N PRO A 244 5.93 -1.36 0.62
CA PRO A 244 5.08 -2.36 -0.05
C PRO A 244 3.56 -2.09 0.02
N VAL A 245 3.09 -1.60 1.16
CA VAL A 245 1.67 -1.22 1.36
C VAL A 245 1.28 -0.09 0.42
N VAL A 246 2.22 0.84 0.26
CA VAL A 246 2.03 2.11 -0.41
C VAL A 246 1.99 1.88 -1.93
N LEU A 247 2.82 0.99 -2.47
CA LEU A 247 2.88 0.64 -3.90
C LEU A 247 1.61 -0.05 -4.43
N ALA A 248 1.14 -1.14 -3.79
CA ALA A 248 -0.06 -1.86 -4.25
C ALA A 248 -1.34 -1.01 -4.15
N ARG A 249 -1.41 -0.21 -3.07
CA ARG A 249 -2.47 0.75 -2.81
C ARG A 249 -2.46 1.90 -3.81
N GLN A 250 -1.28 2.42 -4.16
CA GLN A 250 -1.12 3.49 -5.16
C GLN A 250 -1.34 3.03 -6.58
N LEU A 251 -0.95 1.81 -6.93
CA LEU A 251 -1.10 1.32 -8.29
C LEU A 251 -2.51 0.84 -8.60
N ARG A 252 -3.28 0.43 -7.58
CA ARG A 252 -4.73 0.35 -7.72
C ARG A 252 -5.38 1.74 -7.83
N MET A 253 -4.87 2.75 -7.12
CA MET A 253 -5.34 4.13 -7.28
C MET A 253 -5.02 4.73 -8.66
N LEU A 254 -3.84 4.44 -9.21
CA LEU A 254 -3.40 4.81 -10.57
C LEU A 254 -4.14 4.02 -11.66
N GLN A 255 -4.42 2.74 -11.41
CA GLN A 255 -5.26 1.95 -12.32
C GLN A 255 -6.72 2.38 -12.25
N LEU A 256 -7.28 2.70 -11.08
CA LEU A 256 -8.64 3.22 -10.99
C LEU A 256 -8.73 4.56 -11.73
N SER A 257 -7.87 5.51 -11.44
CA SER A 257 -7.85 6.79 -12.15
C SER A 257 -7.57 6.64 -13.66
N GLY A 258 -6.66 5.74 -14.07
CA GLY A 258 -6.38 5.47 -15.49
C GLY A 258 -7.48 4.70 -16.21
N TRP A 259 -8.16 3.77 -15.54
CA TRP A 259 -9.29 3.01 -16.08
C TRP A 259 -10.53 3.90 -16.17
N TYR A 260 -10.72 4.84 -15.24
CA TYR A 260 -11.77 5.86 -15.30
C TYR A 260 -11.49 6.93 -16.37
N ALA A 261 -10.25 7.42 -16.47
CA ALA A 261 -9.85 8.32 -17.56
C ALA A 261 -9.97 7.68 -18.95
N ALA A 262 -9.88 6.34 -19.05
CA ALA A 262 -10.04 5.60 -20.30
C ALA A 262 -11.48 5.11 -20.58
N SER A 263 -12.39 5.21 -19.61
CA SER A 263 -13.80 4.76 -19.74
C SER A 263 -14.81 5.90 -19.85
N GLU A 264 -14.39 7.15 -19.79
CA GLU A 264 -15.19 8.25 -20.33
C GLU A 264 -15.33 8.04 -21.85
N PRO A 265 -16.57 7.99 -22.39
CA PRO A 265 -16.73 8.07 -23.84
C PRO A 265 -16.10 9.39 -24.29
N GLN A 266 -15.23 9.33 -25.28
CA GLN A 266 -14.76 10.52 -25.98
C GLN A 266 -16.01 11.21 -26.55
N GLY A 267 -16.51 12.21 -25.82
CA GLY A 267 -17.56 13.08 -26.32
C GLY A 267 -17.06 13.74 -27.59
N GLU A 268 -17.81 13.56 -28.66
CA GLU A 268 -17.66 14.25 -29.95
C GLU A 268 -17.64 15.78 -29.79
#